data_AF-A0A366DST9-F1
#
_entry.id   AF-A0A366DST9-F1
#
_cell.length_a   1.000
_cell.length_b   1.000
_cell.length_c   1.000
_cell.angle_alpha   90.00
_cell.angle_beta   90.00
_cell.angle_gamma   90.00
#
_symmetry.space_group_name_H-M   'P 1'
#
loop_
_entity.id
_entity.type
_entity.pdbx_description
1 polymer ?
#
loop_
_entity_poly.entity_id
_entity_poly.type
_entity_poly.pdbx_seq_one_letter_code
_entity_poly.pdbx_strand_id
1 'polypeptide(L)'
;MNDEPEFPPETVDAYREQIVDIWQRLAKSSEQMADTFADIWWRNLPLASEGLNMQEVAAKMAARLALLGPEGDPLEQVMIGTIAYLHGARDQARAEADRLDRLRREPETDRGTAPPTSRG
;
A
#
# COMPACT_ATOMS: atom_id res chain seq x y z
N MET A 1 -22.74 31.80 -23.20
CA MET A 1 -21.59 32.25 -22.39
C MET A 1 -21.29 31.07 -21.48
N ASN A 2 -20.37 30.21 -21.92
CA ASN A 2 -19.96 29.04 -21.15
C ASN A 2 -18.86 29.53 -20.23
N ASP A 3 -19.20 29.75 -18.96
CA ASP A 3 -18.20 29.90 -17.92
C ASP A 3 -17.56 28.53 -17.73
N GLU A 4 -16.45 28.29 -18.44
CA GLU A 4 -15.58 27.17 -18.11
C GLU A 4 -15.09 27.40 -16.66
N PRO A 5 -15.16 26.39 -15.78
CA PRO A 5 -14.64 26.52 -14.44
C PRO A 5 -13.15 26.82 -14.52
N GLU A 6 -12.79 28.06 -14.19
CA GLU A 6 -11.41 28.53 -14.07
C GLU A 6 -10.81 27.86 -12.82
N PHE A 7 -10.23 26.68 -13.01
CA PHE A 7 -9.46 26.03 -11.95
C PHE A 7 -8.19 26.86 -11.75
N PRO A 8 -7.98 27.46 -10.56
CA PRO A 8 -6.75 28.18 -10.29
C PRO A 8 -5.58 27.21 -10.50
N PRO A 9 -4.45 27.66 -11.09
CA PRO A 9 -3.30 26.79 -11.26
C PRO A 9 -2.85 26.33 -9.87
N GLU A 10 -3.09 25.05 -9.55
CA GLU A 10 -2.55 24.44 -8.33
C GLU A 10 -1.03 24.65 -8.36
N THR A 11 -0.49 25.16 -7.25
CA THR A 11 0.95 25.20 -7.10
C THR A 11 1.46 23.77 -7.11
N VAL A 12 2.70 23.57 -7.59
CA VAL A 12 3.37 22.25 -7.57
C VAL A 12 3.33 21.63 -6.17
N ASP A 13 3.33 22.46 -5.13
CA ASP A 13 3.20 22.04 -3.74
C ASP A 13 1.80 21.53 -3.39
N ALA A 14 0.73 22.22 -3.81
CA ALA A 14 -0.65 21.78 -3.59
C ALA A 14 -0.94 20.45 -4.30
N TYR A 15 -0.47 20.30 -5.55
CA TYR A 15 -0.57 19.05 -6.29
C TYR A 15 0.20 17.91 -5.62
N ARG A 16 1.38 18.20 -5.07
CA ARG A 16 2.19 17.21 -4.34
C ARG A 16 1.50 16.78 -3.04
N GLU A 17 0.95 17.71 -2.27
CA GLU A 17 0.19 17.39 -1.05
C GLU A 17 -1.01 16.48 -1.36
N GLN A 18 -1.71 16.76 -2.46
CA GLN A 18 -2.81 15.92 -2.93
C GLN A 18 -2.35 14.49 -3.27
N ILE A 19 -1.21 14.34 -3.97
CA ILE A 19 -0.64 13.01 -4.28
C ILE A 19 -0.25 12.24 -3.02
N VAL A 20 0.38 12.92 -2.03
CA VAL A 20 0.75 12.28 -0.76
C VAL A 20 -0.49 11.78 -0.02
N ASP A 21 -1.56 12.58 0.05
CA ASP A 21 -2.82 12.18 0.65
C ASP A 21 -3.45 10.97 -0.07
N ILE A 22 -3.40 10.93 -1.41
CA ILE A 22 -3.87 9.77 -2.19
C ILE A 22 -3.10 8.50 -1.80
N TRP A 23 -1.77 8.56 -1.73
CA TRP A 23 -0.95 7.41 -1.33
C TRP A 23 -1.23 6.96 0.10
N GLN A 24 -1.39 7.90 1.03
CA GLN A 24 -1.73 7.57 2.42
C GLN A 24 -3.12 6.91 2.53
N ARG A 25 -4.11 7.41 1.79
CA ARG A 25 -5.45 6.81 1.73
C ARG A 25 -5.43 5.42 1.12
N LEU A 26 -4.64 5.21 0.07
CA LEU A 26 -4.45 3.88 -0.52
C LEU A 26 -3.84 2.93 0.50
N ALA A 27 -2.76 3.33 1.17
CA ALA A 27 -2.12 2.50 2.19
C ALA A 27 -3.11 2.08 3.30
N LYS A 28 -3.90 3.03 3.80
CA LYS A 28 -4.91 2.76 4.82
C LYS A 28 -6.03 1.83 4.33
N SER A 29 -6.52 2.06 3.12
CA SER A 29 -7.58 1.22 2.53
C SER A 29 -7.10 -0.21 2.31
N SER A 30 -5.87 -0.37 1.81
CA SER A 30 -5.25 -1.68 1.61
C SER A 30 -5.04 -2.42 2.93
N GLU A 31 -4.61 -1.72 4.00
CA GLU A 31 -4.49 -2.29 5.34
C GLU A 31 -5.85 -2.78 5.87
N GLN A 32 -6.89 -1.95 5.78
CA GLN A 32 -8.25 -2.32 6.21
C GLN A 32 -8.82 -3.52 5.43
N MET A 33 -8.57 -3.58 4.12
CA MET A 33 -8.97 -4.71 3.30
C MET A 33 -8.20 -5.98 3.66
N ALA A 34 -6.89 -5.89 3.88
CA ALA A 34 -6.07 -7.03 4.27
C ALA A 34 -6.55 -7.61 5.60
N ASP A 35 -6.79 -6.76 6.61
CA ASP A 35 -7.32 -7.17 7.91
C ASP A 35 -8.69 -7.84 7.77
N THR A 36 -9.59 -7.26 6.96
CA THR A 36 -10.92 -7.83 6.71
C THR A 36 -10.83 -9.22 6.07
N PHE A 37 -9.98 -9.38 5.06
CA PHE A 37 -9.82 -10.68 4.38
C PHE A 37 -9.12 -11.70 5.27
N ALA A 38 -8.15 -11.30 6.08
CA ALA A 38 -7.52 -12.17 7.06
C ALA A 38 -8.54 -12.66 8.09
N ASP A 39 -9.41 -11.77 8.58
CA ASP A 39 -10.50 -12.11 9.51
C ASP A 39 -11.50 -13.10 8.89
N ILE A 40 -11.92 -12.85 7.65
CA ILE A 40 -12.83 -13.76 6.92
C ILE A 40 -12.16 -15.11 6.72
N TRP A 41 -10.91 -15.12 6.25
CA TRP A 41 -10.15 -16.34 6.04
C TRP A 41 -10.06 -17.13 7.34
N TRP A 42 -9.69 -16.48 8.45
CA TRP A 42 -9.60 -17.09 9.77
C TRP A 42 -10.92 -17.71 10.26
N ARG A 43 -12.02 -16.97 10.16
CA ARG A 43 -13.34 -17.45 10.63
C ARG A 43 -13.89 -18.60 9.79
N ASN A 44 -13.52 -18.67 8.52
CA ASN A 44 -13.90 -19.77 7.64
C ASN A 44 -13.05 -21.02 7.85
N LEU A 45 -12.00 -20.97 8.69
CA LEU A 45 -11.26 -22.17 9.05
C LEU A 45 -12.08 -23.04 10.02
N PRO A 46 -12.10 -24.37 9.83
CA PRO A 46 -12.67 -25.31 10.81
C PRO A 46 -12.01 -25.20 12.19
N LEU A 47 -10.84 -24.54 12.27
CA LEU A 47 -10.09 -24.23 13.48
C LEU A 47 -10.79 -23.24 14.40
N ALA A 48 -11.60 -22.32 13.87
CA ALA A 48 -12.23 -21.28 14.67
C ALA A 48 -13.36 -21.82 15.58
N SER A 49 -13.85 -23.04 15.34
CA SER A 49 -14.94 -23.68 16.08
C SER A 49 -14.51 -24.82 17.00
N GLU A 50 -13.31 -25.37 16.81
CA GLU A 50 -12.75 -26.42 17.66
C GLU A 50 -11.96 -25.75 18.79
N GLY A 51 -12.21 -26.11 20.06
CA GLY A 51 -11.52 -25.57 21.24
C GLY A 51 -10.05 -25.96 21.34
N LEU A 52 -9.31 -25.81 20.25
CA LEU A 52 -7.92 -26.20 20.07
C LEU A 52 -7.00 -25.26 20.84
N ASN A 53 -5.90 -25.81 21.34
CA ASN A 53 -4.86 -25.01 21.97
C ASN A 53 -3.98 -24.31 20.91
N MET A 54 -3.19 -23.32 21.32
CA MET A 54 -2.34 -22.53 20.40
C MET A 54 -1.33 -23.37 19.60
N GLN A 55 -0.84 -24.50 20.16
CA GLN A 55 0.07 -25.38 19.43
C GLN A 55 -0.65 -26.15 18.32
N GLU A 56 -1.85 -26.64 18.58
CA GLU A 56 -2.69 -27.34 17.60
C GLU A 56 -3.14 -26.39 16.47
N VAL A 57 -3.54 -25.17 16.83
CA VAL A 57 -3.88 -24.12 15.87
C VAL A 57 -2.68 -23.80 14.97
N ALA A 58 -1.50 -23.58 15.55
CA ALA A 58 -0.28 -23.31 14.79
C ALA A 58 0.12 -24.49 13.88
N ALA A 59 -0.02 -25.72 14.35
CA ALA A 59 0.28 -26.93 13.57
C ALA A 59 -0.67 -27.08 12.36
N LYS A 60 -1.98 -26.86 12.54
CA LYS A 60 -2.93 -26.92 11.42
C LYS A 60 -2.75 -25.76 10.45
N MET A 61 -2.43 -24.55 10.93
CA MET A 61 -2.04 -23.42 10.07
C MET A 61 -0.83 -23.78 9.21
N ALA A 62 0.24 -24.29 9.82
CA ALA A 62 1.45 -24.70 9.10
C ALA A 62 1.16 -25.79 8.05
N ALA A 63 0.29 -26.76 8.39
CA ALA A 63 -0.12 -27.81 7.45
C ALA A 63 -0.90 -27.26 6.25
N ARG A 64 -1.83 -26.30 6.46
CA ARG A 64 -2.55 -25.66 5.34
C ARG A 64 -1.65 -24.81 4.48
N LEU A 65 -0.75 -24.03 5.09
CA LEU A 65 0.25 -23.25 4.36
C LEU A 65 1.20 -24.16 3.55
N ALA A 66 1.55 -25.33 4.06
CA ALA A 66 2.33 -26.32 3.32
C ALA A 66 1.58 -26.91 2.12
N LEU A 67 0.25 -26.87 2.13
CA LEU A 67 -0.60 -27.29 1.03
C LEU A 67 -0.84 -26.18 -0.01
N LEU A 68 -0.29 -24.97 0.14
CA LEU A 68 -0.38 -23.89 -0.87
C LEU A 68 0.38 -24.17 -2.19
N GLY A 69 0.84 -25.40 -2.41
CA GLY A 69 1.35 -25.85 -3.70
C GLY A 69 0.24 -26.08 -4.73
N PRO A 70 0.55 -26.58 -5.94
CA PRO A 70 -0.41 -26.76 -7.04
C PRO A 70 -1.61 -27.68 -6.69
N GLU A 71 -1.48 -28.50 -5.66
CA GLU A 71 -2.53 -29.41 -5.16
C GLU A 71 -3.39 -28.78 -4.03
N GLY A 72 -3.14 -27.52 -3.69
CA GLY A 72 -3.86 -26.79 -2.64
C GLY A 72 -5.26 -26.33 -3.03
N ASP A 73 -6.04 -25.88 -2.04
CA ASP A 73 -7.34 -25.27 -2.28
C ASP A 73 -7.18 -23.95 -3.04
N PRO A 74 -7.71 -23.84 -4.29
CA PRO A 74 -7.58 -22.61 -5.08
C PRO A 74 -8.19 -21.38 -4.41
N LEU A 75 -9.27 -21.55 -3.63
CA LEU A 75 -9.88 -20.42 -2.92
C LEU A 75 -8.97 -19.89 -1.82
N GLU A 76 -8.29 -20.79 -1.10
CA GLU A 76 -7.32 -20.42 -0.06
C GLU A 76 -6.11 -19.72 -0.68
N GLN A 77 -5.62 -20.20 -1.83
CA GLN A 77 -4.54 -19.54 -2.57
C GLN A 77 -4.93 -18.12 -3.00
N VAL A 78 -6.13 -17.93 -3.53
CA VAL A 78 -6.62 -16.60 -3.94
C VAL A 78 -6.75 -15.68 -2.73
N MET A 79 -7.29 -16.16 -1.60
CA MET A 79 -7.44 -15.37 -0.38
C MET A 79 -6.08 -14.91 0.17
N ILE A 80 -5.14 -15.84 0.35
CA ILE A 80 -3.81 -15.54 0.88
C ILE A 80 -3.03 -14.65 -0.11
N GLY A 81 -3.14 -14.91 -1.40
CA GLY A 81 -2.55 -14.07 -2.45
C GLY A 81 -3.11 -12.64 -2.42
N THR A 82 -4.41 -12.48 -2.20
CA THR A 82 -5.06 -11.16 -2.09
C THR A 82 -4.58 -10.42 -0.84
N ILE A 83 -4.49 -11.09 0.31
CA ILE A 83 -3.97 -10.51 1.55
C ILE A 83 -2.51 -10.06 1.34
N ALA A 84 -1.67 -10.91 0.76
CA ALA A 84 -0.28 -10.58 0.46
C ALA A 84 -0.15 -9.39 -0.51
N TYR A 85 -0.97 -9.37 -1.56
CA TYR A 85 -1.03 -8.26 -2.51
C TYR A 85 -1.40 -6.94 -1.81
N LEU A 86 -2.41 -6.95 -0.93
CA LEU A 86 -2.86 -5.76 -0.21
C LEU A 86 -1.79 -5.24 0.76
N HIS A 87 -1.09 -6.13 1.46
CA HIS A 87 0.06 -5.72 2.28
C HIS A 87 1.18 -5.12 1.42
N GLY A 88 1.49 -5.71 0.27
CA GLY A 88 2.46 -5.16 -0.68
C GLY A 88 2.05 -3.77 -1.21
N ALA A 89 0.78 -3.60 -1.57
CA ALA A 89 0.23 -2.32 -2.03
C ALA A 89 0.31 -1.24 -0.93
N ARG A 90 0.00 -1.60 0.31
CA ARG A 90 0.17 -0.72 1.49
C ARG A 90 1.60 -0.27 1.65
N ASP A 91 2.55 -1.21 1.63
CA ASP A 91 3.95 -0.91 1.87
C ASP A 91 4.54 -0.05 0.74
N GLN A 92 4.18 -0.34 -0.51
CA GLN A 92 4.54 0.49 -1.66
C GLN A 92 3.96 1.91 -1.54
N ALA A 93 2.68 2.03 -1.18
CA ALA A 93 2.03 3.33 -1.03
C ALA A 93 2.68 4.18 0.07
N ARG A 94 3.06 3.55 1.20
CA ARG A 94 3.81 4.23 2.27
C ARG A 94 5.19 4.68 1.77
N ALA A 95 5.90 3.81 1.06
CA ALA A 95 7.22 4.15 0.53
C ALA A 95 7.19 5.34 -0.45
N GLU A 96 6.16 5.43 -1.30
CA GLU A 96 5.99 6.57 -2.21
C GLU A 96 5.62 7.87 -1.46
N ALA A 97 4.74 7.80 -0.46
CA ALA A 97 4.46 8.94 0.40
C ALA A 97 5.73 9.46 1.10
N ASP A 98 6.52 8.56 1.69
CA ASP A 98 7.79 8.90 2.36
C ASP A 98 8.82 9.47 1.38
N ARG A 99 8.84 8.99 0.14
CA ARG A 99 9.72 9.52 -0.92
C ARG A 99 9.36 10.96 -1.26
N LEU A 100 8.08 11.27 -1.44
CA LEU A 100 7.60 12.62 -1.76
C LEU A 100 7.84 13.60 -0.60
N ASP A 101 7.67 13.13 0.63
CA ASP A 101 7.99 13.87 1.85
C ASP A 101 9.49 14.16 1.98
N ARG A 102 10.36 13.23 1.59
CA ARG A 102 11.82 13.47 1.55
C ARG A 102 12.18 14.52 0.50
N LEU A 103 11.61 14.42 -0.70
CA LEU A 103 11.80 15.42 -1.76
C LEU A 103 11.27 16.81 -1.40
N ARG A 104 10.46 16.95 -0.36
CA ARG A 104 10.06 18.24 0.22
C ARG A 104 11.12 18.80 1.16
N ARG A 105 11.82 17.94 1.89
CA ARG A 105 12.81 18.32 2.92
C ARG A 105 14.21 18.54 2.34
N GLU A 106 14.49 18.02 1.15
CA GLU A 106 15.73 18.33 0.42
C GLU A 106 15.64 19.76 -0.14
N PRO A 107 16.52 20.70 0.30
CA PRO A 107 16.58 22.01 -0.32
C PRO A 107 17.00 21.87 -1.78
N GLU A 108 16.41 22.69 -2.66
CA GLU A 108 16.82 22.87 -4.06
C GLU A 108 18.29 23.33 -4.11
N THR A 109 19.23 22.41 -3.94
CA THR A 109 20.66 22.73 -3.90
C THR A 109 21.27 22.77 -5.30
N ASP A 110 20.44 22.79 -6.35
CA ASP A 110 20.93 22.72 -7.73
C ASP A 110 20.13 23.55 -8.76
N ARG A 111 19.52 24.66 -8.34
CA ARG A 111 19.00 25.70 -9.27
C ARG A 111 19.84 26.98 -9.24
N GLY A 112 21.15 26.81 -9.13
CA GLY A 112 22.09 27.91 -8.88
C GLY A 112 23.45 27.73 -9.54
N THR A 113 23.50 27.35 -10.82
CA THR A 113 24.71 27.56 -11.64
C THR A 113 24.31 28.25 -12.95
N ALA A 114 24.06 29.54 -12.88
CA ALA A 114 24.12 30.40 -14.06
C ALA A 114 25.56 30.31 -14.63
N PRO A 115 25.76 29.99 -15.93
CA PRO A 115 27.09 30.03 -16.51
C PRO A 115 27.61 31.48 -16.51
N PRO A 116 28.91 31.71 -16.24
CA PRO A 116 29.45 33.06 -16.29
C PRO A 116 29.30 33.61 -17.71
N THR A 117 28.59 34.73 -17.83
CA THR A 117 28.54 35.54 -19.05
C THR A 117 29.95 36.07 -19.33
N SER A 118 30.68 35.36 -20.19
CA SER A 118 31.88 35.93 -20.82
C SER A 118 31.43 37.06 -21.73
N ARG A 119 31.63 38.30 -21.29
CA ARG A 119 31.68 39.47 -22.19
C ARG A 119 33.01 39.40 -22.93
N GLY A 120 32.94 39.06 -24.22
CA GLY A 120 33.94 39.45 -25.22
C GLY A 120 33.51 40.73 -25.91
#